data_AF-A0A961TFA3-F1
#
_entry.id   AF-A0A961TFA3-F1
#
_cell.length_a   1.000
_cell.length_b   1.000
_cell.length_c   1.000
_cell.angle_alpha   90.00
_cell.angle_beta   90.00
_cell.angle_gamma   90.00
#
_symmetry.space_group_name_H-M   'P 1'
#
loop_
_entity.id
_entity.type
_entity.pdbx_description
1 polymer ?
#
loop_
_entity_poly.entity_id
_entity_poly.type
_entity_poly.pdbx_seq_one_letter_code
_entity_poly.pdbx_strand_id
1 'polypeptide(L)'
;EGWANVPPGTRTSLYENPEYQKVPFANMTLASMNAANPNKPTAKPVPYIGVQFAAIPEFAGIATKVGELFSNALAGQISAEDALAQAQTYATDEMTKAGYIK
;
A
#
# COMPACT_ATOMS: atom_id res chain seq x y z
N GLU A 1 27.27 10.78 10.68
CA GLU A 1 26.93 10.64 9.24
C GLU A 1 27.56 9.36 8.72
N GLY A 2 26.91 8.65 7.79
CA GLY A 2 27.43 7.38 7.28
C GLY A 2 26.54 6.79 6.19
N TRP A 3 27.06 5.81 5.46
CA TRP A 3 26.38 5.16 4.32
C TRP A 3 25.02 4.57 4.68
N ALA A 4 24.77 4.18 5.93
CA ALA A 4 23.45 3.69 6.37
C ALA A 4 22.36 4.78 6.40
N ASN A 5 22.73 6.08 6.41
CA ASN A 5 21.79 7.18 6.55
C ASN A 5 21.47 7.88 5.22
N VAL A 6 22.08 7.45 4.10
CA VAL A 6 21.76 8.02 2.79
C VAL A 6 20.37 7.54 2.35
N PRO A 7 19.57 8.38 1.66
CA PRO A 7 18.24 7.97 1.19
C PRO A 7 18.31 6.76 0.26
N PRO A 8 17.69 5.61 0.61
CA PRO A 8 17.68 4.42 -0.24
C PRO A 8 16.66 4.53 -1.38
N GLY A 9 16.64 3.53 -2.26
CA GLY A 9 15.45 3.19 -3.04
C GLY A 9 15.26 3.91 -4.38
N THR A 10 16.16 4.83 -4.76
CA THR A 10 15.93 5.70 -5.93
C THR A 10 17.00 5.65 -7.01
N ARG A 11 18.22 5.15 -6.72
CA ARG A 11 19.36 5.18 -7.65
C ARG A 11 20.03 3.83 -7.74
N THR A 12 20.17 3.29 -8.95
CA THR A 12 20.96 2.07 -9.21
C THR A 12 22.41 2.22 -8.73
N SER A 13 23.03 3.37 -9.02
CA SER A 13 24.42 3.65 -8.63
C SER A 13 24.68 3.61 -7.12
N LEU A 14 23.65 3.79 -6.30
CA LEU A 14 23.76 3.62 -4.85
C LEU A 14 23.96 2.15 -4.48
N TYR A 15 23.18 1.24 -5.10
CA TYR A 15 23.26 -0.20 -4.82
C TYR A 15 24.45 -0.89 -5.49
N GLU A 16 25.07 -0.24 -6.49
CA GLU A 16 26.35 -0.65 -7.09
C GLU A 16 27.56 -0.18 -6.27
N ASN A 17 27.38 0.74 -5.32
CA ASN A 17 28.48 1.29 -4.54
C ASN A 17 29.01 0.27 -3.50
N PRO A 18 30.32 -0.08 -3.51
CA PRO A 18 30.89 -1.07 -2.59
C PRO A 18 30.73 -0.73 -1.10
N GLU A 19 30.75 0.55 -0.73
CA GLU A 19 30.56 0.96 0.66
C GLU A 19 29.10 0.83 1.11
N TYR A 20 28.16 1.10 0.21
CA TYR A 20 26.74 0.92 0.51
C TYR A 20 26.34 -0.56 0.56
N GLN A 21 26.99 -1.42 -0.23
CA GLN A 21 26.77 -2.87 -0.18
C GLN A 21 27.16 -3.51 1.17
N LYS A 22 28.05 -2.87 1.94
CA LYS A 22 28.38 -3.29 3.31
C LYS A 22 27.27 -2.98 4.31
N VAL A 23 26.27 -2.17 3.95
CA VAL A 23 25.13 -1.85 4.81
C VAL A 23 24.18 -3.07 4.87
N PRO A 24 23.91 -3.64 6.06
CA PRO A 24 23.25 -4.95 6.18
C PRO A 24 21.88 -5.06 5.50
N PHE A 25 21.12 -3.97 5.45
CA PHE A 25 19.76 -3.95 4.87
C PHE A 25 19.73 -3.63 3.37
N ALA A 26 20.83 -3.23 2.75
CA ALA A 26 20.84 -2.69 1.38
C ALA A 26 20.34 -3.72 0.36
N ASN A 27 20.88 -4.94 0.39
CA ASN A 27 20.50 -5.98 -0.56
C ASN A 27 19.02 -6.40 -0.39
N MET A 28 18.59 -6.62 0.85
CA MET A 28 17.18 -6.94 1.14
C MET A 28 16.22 -5.84 0.68
N THR A 29 16.60 -4.57 0.84
CA THR A 29 15.80 -3.43 0.37
C THR A 29 15.66 -3.47 -1.16
N LEU A 30 16.76 -3.63 -1.90
CA LEU A 30 16.72 -3.72 -3.36
C LEU A 30 15.91 -4.91 -3.85
N ALA A 31 16.12 -6.08 -3.25
CA ALA A 31 15.40 -7.29 -3.58
C ALA A 31 13.89 -7.13 -3.38
N SER A 32 13.46 -6.55 -2.25
CA SER A 32 12.05 -6.28 -1.97
C SER A 32 11.43 -5.29 -2.95
N MET A 33 12.15 -4.23 -3.34
CA MET A 33 11.66 -3.29 -4.36
C MET A 33 11.48 -3.96 -5.72
N ASN A 34 12.44 -4.78 -6.13
CA ASN A 34 12.36 -5.50 -7.42
C ASN A 34 11.30 -6.61 -7.42
N ALA A 35 10.99 -7.18 -6.26
CA ALA A 35 9.94 -8.19 -6.11
C ALA A 35 8.52 -7.60 -6.07
N ALA A 36 8.38 -6.31 -5.72
CA ALA A 36 7.09 -5.65 -5.67
C ALA A 36 6.47 -5.55 -7.08
N ASN A 37 5.26 -6.08 -7.25
CA ASN A 37 4.57 -6.07 -8.53
C ASN A 37 3.22 -5.34 -8.45
N PRO A 38 3.19 -4.02 -8.68
CA PRO A 38 1.94 -3.25 -8.65
C PRO A 38 0.98 -3.61 -9.79
N ASN A 39 1.45 -4.22 -10.89
CA ASN A 39 0.60 -4.61 -12.03
C ASN A 39 -0.12 -5.95 -11.81
N LYS A 40 0.36 -6.78 -10.87
CA LYS A 40 -0.29 -8.02 -10.42
C LYS A 40 -0.22 -8.09 -8.89
N PRO A 41 -0.95 -7.21 -8.18
CA PRO A 41 -0.76 -7.02 -6.74
C PRO A 41 -1.43 -8.11 -5.89
N THR A 42 -2.32 -8.91 -6.47
CA THR A 42 -3.13 -9.91 -5.77
C THR A 42 -3.04 -11.28 -6.44
N ALA A 43 -3.34 -12.33 -5.66
CA ALA A 43 -3.36 -13.71 -6.17
C ALA A 43 -4.41 -13.92 -7.28
N LYS A 44 -5.60 -13.31 -7.11
CA LYS A 44 -6.65 -13.26 -8.13
C LYS A 44 -6.49 -12.01 -9.00
N PRO A 45 -6.86 -12.03 -10.29
CA PRO A 45 -6.88 -10.83 -11.12
C PRO A 45 -7.78 -9.74 -10.54
N VAL A 46 -7.35 -8.48 -10.65
CA VAL A 46 -8.07 -7.29 -10.20
C VAL A 46 -7.96 -6.18 -11.26
N PRO A 47 -8.93 -5.25 -11.32
CA PRO A 47 -8.94 -4.20 -12.36
C PRO A 47 -8.12 -2.94 -12.00
N TYR A 48 -7.31 -2.97 -10.94
CA TYR A 48 -6.51 -1.82 -10.50
C TYR A 48 -5.01 -2.13 -10.44
N ILE A 49 -4.19 -1.08 -10.43
CA ILE A 49 -2.74 -1.13 -10.20
C ILE A 49 -2.45 -0.66 -8.77
N GLY A 50 -1.42 -1.23 -8.16
CA GLY A 50 -0.87 -0.82 -6.86
C GLY A 50 -0.93 -1.92 -5.81
N VAL A 51 0.10 -1.99 -4.96
CA VAL A 51 0.25 -3.07 -3.95
C VAL A 51 -0.50 -2.71 -2.67
N GLN A 52 -0.20 -1.54 -2.12
CA GLN A 52 -0.74 -1.03 -0.86
C GLN A 52 -1.85 0.02 -1.04
N PHE A 53 -2.07 0.46 -2.28
CA PHE A 53 -3.15 1.36 -2.66
C PHE A 53 -3.73 0.92 -4.00
N ALA A 54 -4.99 1.28 -4.27
CA ALA A 54 -5.54 1.19 -5.62
C ALA A 54 -5.26 2.52 -6.34
N ALA A 55 -4.64 2.47 -7.52
CA ALA A 55 -4.30 3.64 -8.32
C ALA A 55 -5.51 4.26 -9.03
N ILE A 56 -6.49 4.73 -8.24
CA ILE A 56 -7.69 5.46 -8.68
C ILE A 56 -7.80 6.77 -7.89
N PRO A 57 -8.36 7.84 -8.48
CA PRO A 57 -8.50 9.13 -7.79
C PRO A 57 -9.27 9.05 -6.47
N GLU A 58 -10.28 8.18 -6.39
CA GLU A 58 -11.18 8.04 -5.25
C GLU A 58 -10.53 7.36 -4.04
N PHE A 59 -9.39 6.67 -4.25
CA PHE A 59 -8.77 5.84 -3.22
C PHE A 59 -8.39 6.64 -1.98
N ALA A 60 -8.00 7.91 -2.12
CA ALA A 60 -7.65 8.74 -0.96
C ALA A 60 -8.82 8.86 0.03
N GLY A 61 -10.03 9.17 -0.46
CA GLY A 61 -11.21 9.26 0.39
C GLY A 61 -11.65 7.91 0.94
N ILE A 62 -11.68 6.89 0.08
CA ILE A 62 -12.04 5.51 0.48
C ILE A 62 -11.09 4.99 1.56
N ALA A 63 -9.77 5.10 1.36
CA ALA A 63 -8.76 4.62 2.28
C ALA A 63 -8.79 5.36 3.62
N THR A 64 -9.03 6.68 3.63
CA THR A 64 -9.24 7.42 4.88
C THR A 64 -10.41 6.83 5.67
N LYS A 65 -11.58 6.67 5.04
CA LYS A 65 -12.76 6.19 5.76
C LYS A 65 -12.63 4.74 6.22
N VAL A 66 -12.10 3.87 5.37
CA VAL A 66 -11.85 2.47 5.72
C VAL A 66 -10.80 2.37 6.84
N GLY A 67 -9.76 3.20 6.78
CA GLY A 67 -8.73 3.28 7.82
C GLY A 67 -9.30 3.69 9.18
N GLU A 68 -10.19 4.69 9.23
CA GLU A 68 -10.91 5.07 10.46
C GLU A 68 -11.72 3.91 11.04
N LEU A 69 -12.48 3.19 10.20
CA LEU A 69 -13.30 2.04 10.63
C LEU A 69 -12.42 0.92 11.20
N PHE A 70 -11.30 0.63 10.55
CA PHE A 70 -10.37 -0.39 11.02
C PHE A 70 -9.66 0.03 12.32
N SER A 71 -9.35 1.32 12.46
CA SER A 71 -8.83 1.87 13.72
C SER A 71 -9.83 1.72 14.87
N ASN A 72 -11.13 1.93 14.62
CA ASN A 72 -12.17 1.74 15.63
C ASN A 72 -12.33 0.26 16.03
N ALA A 73 -12.26 -0.66 15.07
CA ALA A 73 -12.26 -2.09 15.35
C ALA A 73 -11.04 -2.52 16.18
N LEU A 74 -9.86 -2.02 15.82
CA LEU A 74 -8.62 -2.30 16.56
C LEU A 74 -8.69 -1.77 18.01
N ALA A 75 -9.34 -0.63 18.21
CA ALA A 75 -9.59 -0.05 19.53
C ALA A 75 -10.72 -0.75 20.33
N GLY A 76 -11.38 -1.74 19.75
CA GLY A 76 -12.50 -2.47 20.39
C GLY A 76 -13.80 -1.67 20.49
N GLN A 77 -13.94 -0.58 19.71
CA GLN A 77 -15.15 0.26 19.72
C GLN A 77 -16.29 -0.33 18.90
N ILE A 78 -15.95 -1.10 17.86
CA ILE A 78 -16.87 -1.88 17.03
C ILE A 78 -16.25 -3.25 16.76
N SER A 79 -17.06 -4.24 16.34
CA SER A 79 -16.52 -5.55 15.93
C SER A 79 -15.77 -5.44 14.59
N ALA A 80 -14.93 -6.43 14.31
CA ALA A 80 -14.26 -6.51 13.01
C ALA A 80 -15.28 -6.69 11.87
N GLU A 81 -16.34 -7.45 12.13
CA GLU A 81 -17.46 -7.69 11.21
C GLU A 81 -18.21 -6.38 10.90
N ASP A 82 -18.49 -5.57 11.93
CA ASP A 82 -19.16 -4.27 11.74
C ASP A 82 -18.29 -3.30 10.94
N ALA A 83 -16.97 -3.28 11.21
CA ALA A 83 -16.05 -2.43 10.46
C ALA A 83 -15.97 -2.83 8.99
N LEU A 84 -15.91 -4.14 8.69
CA LEU A 84 -15.93 -4.65 7.33
C LEU A 84 -17.25 -4.34 6.61
N ALA A 85 -18.39 -4.51 7.29
CA ALA A 85 -19.70 -4.19 6.72
C ALA A 85 -19.84 -2.70 6.39
N GLN A 86 -19.44 -1.82 7.31
CA GLN A 86 -19.45 -0.37 7.09
C GLN A 86 -18.48 0.06 5.98
N ALA A 87 -17.29 -0.55 5.92
CA ALA A 87 -16.30 -0.29 4.87
C ALA A 87 -16.85 -0.71 3.50
N GLN A 88 -17.51 -1.87 3.42
CA GLN A 88 -18.13 -2.35 2.19
C GLN A 88 -19.23 -1.39 1.71
N THR A 89 -20.12 -0.96 2.61
CA THR A 89 -21.18 0.00 2.27
C THR A 89 -20.59 1.30 1.73
N TYR A 90 -19.64 1.90 2.47
CA TYR A 90 -19.03 3.17 2.07
C TYR A 90 -18.29 3.07 0.73
N ALA A 91 -17.45 2.04 0.55
CA ALA A 91 -16.73 1.85 -0.70
C ALA A 91 -17.68 1.60 -1.89
N THR A 92 -18.77 0.86 -1.68
CA THR A 92 -19.78 0.62 -2.73
C THR A 92 -20.45 1.92 -3.13
N ASP A 93 -20.84 2.75 -2.16
CA ASP A 93 -21.48 4.05 -2.42
C ASP A 93 -20.54 4.98 -3.20
N GLU A 94 -19.28 5.10 -2.79
CA GLU A 94 -18.31 5.97 -3.47
C GLU A 94 -17.99 5.47 -4.89
N MET A 95 -17.80 4.16 -5.08
CA MET A 95 -17.57 3.58 -6.41
C MET A 95 -18.80 3.69 -7.32
N THR A 96 -20.01 3.68 -6.75
CA THR A 96 -21.27 3.93 -7.49
C THR A 96 -21.36 5.39 -7.91
N LYS A 97 -21.10 6.35 -7.01
CA LYS A 97 -21.07 7.80 -7.31
C LYS A 97 -20.03 8.15 -8.37
N ALA A 98 -18.88 7.47 -8.35
CA ALA A 98 -17.81 7.62 -9.32
C ALA A 98 -18.09 6.90 -10.66
N GLY A 99 -19.20 6.14 -10.76
CA GLY A 99 -19.67 5.54 -12.01
C GLY A 99 -19.00 4.21 -12.39
N TYR A 100 -18.27 3.58 -11.48
CA TYR A 100 -17.67 2.24 -11.71
C TYR A 100 -18.68 1.11 -11.56
N ILE A 101 -19.62 1.25 -10.61
CA ILE A 101 -20.70 0.30 -10.36
C ILE A 101 -21.98 0.88 -10.99
N LYS A 102 -22.65 0.09 -11.83
CA LYS A 102 -23.88 0.46 -12.55
C LYS A 102 -25.02 -0.44 -12.14
#